data_AF-G5A4E9-F1
#
_entry.id   AF-G5A4E9-F1
#
_cell.length_a   1.000
_cell.length_b   1.000
_cell.length_c   1.000
_cell.angle_alpha   90.00
_cell.angle_beta   90.00
_cell.angle_gamma   90.00
#
_symmetry.space_group_name_H-M   'P 1'
#
loop_
_entity.id
_entity.type
_entity.pdbx_description
1 polymer ?
#
loop_
_entity_poly.entity_id
_entity_poly.type
_entity_poly.pdbx_seq_one_letter_code
_entity_poly.pdbx_strand_id
1 'polypeptide(L)'
;MAYNLGCLVGAFVVGIVADKLGRRWTIFTAGLLFCVGTSWVCFNKAQEHGLMYIARVIQGFGVGNSSFSLPLFGAEMAPKELCGMLSGFMQMTVVTGLFLANVVNIIVENHDNGWRTTNGVAMAAPIVVMLGIFFVPESPRWT
;
A
#
# COMPACT_ATOMS: atom_id res chain seq x y z
N MET A 1 11.59 -5.63 11.57
CA MET A 1 11.45 -4.37 12.33
C MET A 1 11.56 -3.11 11.46
N ALA A 2 12.53 -3.03 10.53
CA ALA A 2 12.69 -1.85 9.65
C ALA A 2 11.44 -1.45 8.84
N TYR A 3 10.67 -2.43 8.35
CA TYR A 3 9.40 -2.17 7.65
C TYR A 3 8.38 -1.41 8.52
N ASN A 4 8.21 -1.81 9.78
CA ASN A 4 7.25 -1.19 10.70
C ASN A 4 7.64 0.26 11.03
N LEU A 5 8.93 0.56 11.13
CA LEU A 5 9.41 1.93 11.29
C LEU A 5 9.03 2.80 10.08
N GLY A 6 9.19 2.26 8.87
CA GLY A 6 8.71 2.91 7.64
C GLY A 6 7.20 3.17 7.66
N CYS A 7 6.39 2.19 8.08
CA CYS A 7 4.94 2.37 8.23
C CYS A 7 4.58 3.47 9.24
N LEU A 8 5.26 3.50 10.39
CA LEU A 8 5.02 4.46 11.45
C LEU A 8 5.24 5.90 10.94
N VAL A 9 6.38 6.13 10.31
CA VAL A 9 6.72 7.44 9.74
C VAL A 9 5.78 7.79 8.58
N GLY A 10 5.45 6.83 7.71
CA GLY A 10 4.49 7.02 6.63
C GLY A 10 3.10 7.45 7.10
N ALA A 11 2.60 6.84 8.18
CA ALA A 11 1.31 7.17 8.77
C ALA A 11 1.27 8.56 9.41
N PHE A 12 2.38 9.09 9.93
CA PHE A 12 2.44 10.47 10.44
C PHE A 12 2.49 11.50 9.32
N VAL A 13 3.32 11.24 8.30
CA VAL A 13 3.54 12.19 7.21
C VAL A 13 2.32 12.31 6.30
N VAL A 14 1.56 11.22 6.13
CA VAL A 14 0.45 11.19 5.19
C VAL A 14 -0.68 12.16 5.54
N GLY A 15 -0.93 12.47 6.82
CA GLY A 15 -1.95 13.46 7.18
C GLY A 15 -1.66 14.83 6.56
N ILE A 16 -0.41 15.29 6.67
CA ILE A 16 0.05 16.57 6.10
C ILE A 16 0.06 16.54 4.57
N VAL A 17 0.45 15.40 3.98
CA VAL A 17 0.53 15.24 2.52
C VAL A 17 -0.88 15.14 1.92
N ALA A 18 -1.81 14.45 2.58
CA ALA A 18 -3.21 14.35 2.16
C ALA A 18 -3.89 15.71 2.19
N ASP A 19 -3.56 16.53 3.20
CA ASP A 19 -4.07 17.89 3.34
C ASP A 19 -3.39 18.93 2.43
N LYS A 20 -2.39 18.57 1.62
CA LYS A 20 -1.71 19.51 0.71
C LYS A 20 -1.77 19.11 -0.76
N LEU A 21 -1.68 17.83 -1.05
CA LEU A 21 -1.61 17.29 -2.42
C LEU A 21 -2.97 16.74 -2.89
N GLY A 22 -3.98 16.72 -2.02
CA GLY A 22 -5.27 16.10 -2.30
C GLY A 22 -5.23 14.57 -2.20
N ARG A 23 -6.41 13.99 -2.03
CA ARG A 23 -6.63 12.54 -1.79
C ARG A 23 -6.14 11.63 -2.91
N ARG A 24 -6.30 12.07 -4.16
CA ARG A 24 -5.98 11.27 -5.34
C ARG A 24 -4.47 11.09 -5.50
N TRP A 25 -3.72 12.17 -5.34
CA TRP A 25 -2.27 12.17 -5.46
C TRP A 25 -1.59 11.48 -4.28
N THR A 26 -2.17 11.51 -3.07
CA THR A 26 -1.64 10.72 -1.95
C THR A 26 -1.73 9.22 -2.17
N ILE A 27 -2.84 8.72 -2.72
CA ILE A 27 -2.99 7.29 -3.04
C ILE A 27 -2.03 6.90 -4.18
N PHE A 28 -1.89 7.75 -5.21
CA PHE A 28 -0.96 7.49 -6.31
C PHE A 28 0.51 7.44 -5.83
N THR A 29 0.93 8.41 -5.02
CA THR A 29 2.30 8.45 -4.45
C THR A 29 2.57 7.28 -3.51
N ALA A 30 1.56 6.83 -2.75
CA ALA A 30 1.67 5.62 -1.92
C ALA A 30 1.97 4.37 -2.76
N GLY A 31 1.22 4.18 -3.84
CA GLY A 31 1.42 3.07 -4.77
C GLY A 31 2.79 3.12 -5.45
N LEU A 32 3.24 4.32 -5.86
CA LEU A 32 4.54 4.52 -6.48
C LEU A 32 5.68 4.17 -5.52
N LEU A 33 5.61 4.63 -4.27
CA LEU A 33 6.62 4.32 -3.25
C LEU A 33 6.69 2.82 -2.94
N PHE A 34 5.55 2.13 -2.93
CA PHE A 34 5.52 0.69 -2.78
C PHE A 34 6.18 -0.01 -3.98
N CYS A 35 5.82 0.35 -5.21
CA CYS A 35 6.41 -0.23 -6.43
C CYS A 35 7.93 0.01 -6.50
N VAL A 36 8.41 1.20 -6.14
CA VAL A 36 9.84 1.51 -6.05
C VAL A 36 10.53 0.66 -4.97
N GLY A 37 9.94 0.57 -3.78
CA GLY A 37 10.46 -0.29 -2.71
C GLY A 37 10.54 -1.77 -3.11
N THR A 38 9.49 -2.31 -3.71
CA THR A 38 9.42 -3.71 -4.14
C THR A 38 10.35 -4.03 -5.30
N SER A 39 10.45 -3.14 -6.29
CA SER A 39 11.43 -3.30 -7.38
C SER A 39 12.87 -3.28 -6.85
N TRP A 40 13.19 -2.42 -5.89
CA TRP A 40 14.49 -2.40 -5.22
C TRP A 40 14.79 -3.69 -4.44
N VAL A 41 13.78 -4.28 -3.79
CA VAL A 41 13.89 -5.60 -3.15
C VAL A 41 14.15 -6.71 -4.19
N CYS A 42 13.47 -6.66 -5.33
CA CYS A 42 13.60 -7.68 -6.38
C CYS A 42 14.90 -7.58 -7.18
N PHE A 43 15.42 -6.38 -7.45
CA PHE A 43 16.67 -6.20 -8.21
C PHE A 43 17.95 -6.42 -7.40
N ASN A 44 17.85 -6.50 -6.07
CA ASN A 44 19.00 -6.74 -5.20
C ASN A 44 19.50 -8.18 -5.33
N LYS A 45 20.50 -8.40 -6.19
CA LYS A 45 21.21 -9.68 -6.34
C LYS A 45 22.32 -9.89 -5.31
N ALA A 46 22.75 -8.86 -4.59
CA ALA A 46 24.04 -8.85 -3.88
C ALA A 46 24.01 -9.24 -2.39
N GLN A 47 22.88 -9.68 -1.81
CA GLN A 47 22.78 -9.99 -0.36
C GLN A 47 23.30 -8.90 0.61
N GLU A 48 23.45 -7.66 0.12
CA GLU A 48 23.78 -6.50 0.94
C GLU A 48 22.61 -6.20 1.87
N HIS A 49 22.73 -6.63 3.13
CA HIS A 49 21.69 -6.48 4.15
C HIS A 49 21.23 -5.02 4.29
N GLY A 50 22.15 -4.05 4.12
CA GLY A 50 21.85 -2.61 4.21
C GLY A 50 20.84 -2.13 3.17
N LEU A 51 21.01 -2.52 1.91
CA LEU A 51 20.10 -2.11 0.83
C LEU A 51 18.71 -2.75 0.98
N MET A 52 18.63 -3.98 1.52
CA MET A 52 17.34 -4.59 1.86
C MET A 52 16.60 -3.83 2.97
N TYR A 53 17.31 -3.36 4.00
CA TYR A 53 16.68 -2.58 5.07
C TYR A 53 16.08 -1.27 4.55
N ILE A 54 16.83 -0.53 3.72
CA ILE A 54 16.35 0.72 3.11
C ILE A 54 15.12 0.47 2.24
N ALA A 55 15.17 -0.56 1.39
CA ALA A 55 14.03 -0.89 0.52
C ALA A 55 12.78 -1.25 1.33
N ARG A 56 12.92 -1.96 2.46
CA ARG A 56 11.80 -2.27 3.36
C ARG A 56 11.25 -1.05 4.09
N VAL A 57 12.08 -0.07 4.42
CA VAL A 57 11.62 1.21 5.00
C VAL A 57 10.80 1.98 3.96
N ILE A 58 11.26 2.07 2.72
CA ILE A 58 10.54 2.73 1.62
C ILE A 58 9.21 2.02 1.34
N GLN A 59 9.24 0.69 1.25
CA GLN A 59 8.02 -0.10 1.08
C GLN A 59 7.03 0.13 2.23
N GLY A 60 7.51 0.14 3.47
CA GLY A 60 6.70 0.42 4.65
C GLY A 60 6.11 1.84 4.62
N PHE A 61 6.85 2.83 4.17
CA PHE A 61 6.35 4.20 4.03
C PHE A 61 5.16 4.29 3.05
N GLY A 62 5.24 3.57 1.91
CA GLY A 62 4.12 3.47 0.96
C GLY A 62 2.88 2.78 1.55
N VAL A 63 3.08 1.68 2.30
CA VAL A 63 1.97 0.98 2.97
C VAL A 63 1.36 1.82 4.10
N GLY A 64 2.17 2.50 4.90
CA GLY A 64 1.70 3.41 5.94
C GLY A 64 0.83 4.54 5.39
N ASN A 65 1.26 5.14 4.27
CA ASN A 65 0.48 6.16 3.57
C ASN A 65 -0.88 5.59 3.08
N SER A 66 -0.85 4.48 2.33
CA SER A 66 -2.10 3.89 1.78
C SER A 66 -3.08 3.44 2.87
N SER A 67 -2.58 2.89 3.99
CA SER A 67 -3.42 2.40 5.09
C SER A 67 -4.24 3.49 5.76
N PHE A 68 -3.77 4.75 5.72
CA PHE A 68 -4.53 5.90 6.23
C PHE A 68 -5.34 6.58 5.13
N SER A 69 -4.76 6.75 3.94
CA SER A 69 -5.39 7.47 2.83
C SER A 69 -6.63 6.77 2.27
N LEU A 70 -6.62 5.44 2.14
CA LEU A 70 -7.72 4.66 1.58
C LEU A 70 -9.02 4.70 2.41
N PRO A 71 -9.02 4.35 3.71
CA PRO A 71 -10.26 4.41 4.51
C PRO A 71 -10.77 5.84 4.64
N LEU A 72 -9.87 6.83 4.64
CA LEU A 72 -10.26 8.22 4.77
C LEU A 72 -10.89 8.77 3.47
N PHE A 73 -10.36 8.39 2.30
CA PHE A 73 -11.02 8.64 1.01
C PHE A 73 -12.39 7.96 0.93
N GLY A 74 -12.48 6.72 1.43
CA GLY A 74 -13.73 5.99 1.54
C GLY A 74 -14.78 6.69 2.39
N ALA A 75 -14.38 7.17 3.56
CA ALA A 75 -15.24 7.91 4.47
C ALA A 75 -15.72 9.25 3.89
N GLU A 76 -14.92 9.89 3.03
CA GLU A 76 -15.30 11.12 2.34
C GLU A 76 -16.28 10.90 1.18
N MET A 77 -16.23 9.74 0.53
CA MET A 77 -17.17 9.39 -0.55
C MET A 77 -18.45 8.71 -0.05
N ALA A 78 -18.44 8.19 1.18
CA ALA A 78 -19.59 7.46 1.73
C ALA A 78 -20.76 8.39 2.10
N PRO A 79 -22.00 8.04 1.75
CA PRO A 79 -23.18 8.73 2.27
C PRO A 79 -23.30 8.53 3.79
N LYS A 80 -23.72 9.57 4.51
CA LYS A 80 -23.72 9.62 6.00
C LYS A 80 -24.41 8.42 6.65
N GLU A 81 -25.43 7.86 6.01
CA GLU A 81 -26.24 6.74 6.52
C GLU A 81 -25.52 5.39 6.39
N LEU A 82 -24.60 5.22 5.44
CA LEU A 82 -23.95 3.94 5.13
C LEU A 82 -22.44 3.94 5.41
N CYS A 83 -21.90 5.02 5.99
CA CYS A 83 -20.46 5.18 6.24
C CYS A 83 -19.87 4.05 7.09
N GLY A 84 -20.61 3.59 8.11
CA GLY A 84 -20.18 2.44 8.93
C GLY A 84 -20.11 1.13 8.14
N MET A 85 -21.09 0.87 7.27
CA MET A 85 -21.12 -0.33 6.43
C MET A 85 -20.00 -0.30 5.38
N LEU A 86 -19.79 0.84 4.72
CA LEU A 86 -18.71 1.02 3.74
C LEU A 86 -17.33 0.81 4.36
N SER A 87 -17.11 1.36 5.56
CA SER A 87 -15.86 1.16 6.31
C SER A 87 -15.62 -0.33 6.64
N GLY A 88 -16.68 -1.05 7.03
CA GLY A 88 -16.62 -2.51 7.23
C GLY A 88 -16.21 -3.27 5.97
N PHE A 89 -16.77 -2.92 4.80
CA PHE A 89 -16.39 -3.53 3.52
C PHE A 89 -14.94 -3.24 3.11
N MET A 90 -14.44 -2.03 3.41
CA MET A 90 -13.03 -1.70 3.18
C MET A 90 -12.11 -2.56 4.03
N GLN A 91 -12.41 -2.72 5.31
CA GLN A 91 -11.62 -3.56 6.20
C GLN A 91 -11.68 -5.04 5.79
N MET A 92 -12.85 -5.54 5.38
CA MET A 92 -12.99 -6.90 4.85
C MET A 92 -12.07 -7.13 3.65
N THR A 93 -11.99 -6.16 2.74
CA THR A 93 -11.09 -6.24 1.57
C THR A 93 -9.63 -6.35 1.99
N VAL A 94 -9.20 -5.62 3.02
CA VAL A 94 -7.84 -5.71 3.58
C VAL A 94 -7.57 -7.11 4.14
N VAL A 95 -8.51 -7.68 4.90
CA VAL A 95 -8.37 -9.02 5.48
C VAL A 95 -8.34 -10.09 4.39
N THR A 96 -9.20 -9.99 3.37
CA THR A 96 -9.19 -10.90 2.21
C THR A 96 -7.87 -10.82 1.45
N GLY A 97 -7.32 -9.62 1.25
CA GLY A 97 -6.01 -9.44 0.63
C GLY A 97 -4.89 -10.09 1.44
N LEU A 98 -4.90 -9.92 2.77
CA LEU A 98 -3.93 -10.58 3.65
C LEU A 98 -4.06 -12.11 3.61
N PHE A 99 -5.29 -12.63 3.57
CA PHE A 99 -5.53 -14.07 3.43
C PHE A 99 -4.94 -14.61 2.12
N LEU A 100 -5.23 -13.97 0.98
CA LEU A 100 -4.68 -14.34 -0.32
C LEU A 100 -3.15 -14.28 -0.33
N ALA A 101 -2.54 -13.27 0.30
CA ALA A 101 -1.09 -13.16 0.42
C ALA A 101 -0.47 -14.34 1.19
N ASN A 102 -1.13 -14.82 2.25
CA ASN A 102 -0.69 -16.01 2.99
C ASN A 102 -0.84 -17.29 2.17
N VAL A 103 -1.93 -17.44 1.42
CA VAL A 103 -2.12 -18.58 0.51
C VAL A 103 -1.00 -18.65 -0.53
N VAL A 104 -0.65 -17.51 -1.15
CA VAL A 104 0.47 -17.43 -2.10
C VAL A 104 1.80 -17.77 -1.41
N ASN A 105 1.99 -17.33 -0.17
CA ASN A 105 3.21 -17.61 0.60
C ASN A 105 3.41 -19.12 0.79
N ILE A 106 2.36 -19.85 1.18
CA ILE A 106 2.39 -21.32 1.37
C ILE A 106 2.71 -22.05 0.05
N ILE A 107 2.12 -21.62 -1.07
CA ILE A 107 2.37 -22.23 -2.38
C ILE A 107 3.84 -22.08 -2.80
N VAL A 108 4.44 -20.96 -2.43
CA VAL A 108 5.76 -20.53 -2.90
C VAL A 108 6.88 -20.89 -1.90
N GLU A 109 6.53 -21.40 -0.72
CA GLU A 109 7.44 -21.74 0.39
C GLU A 109 8.52 -22.76 -0.01
N ASN A 110 8.21 -23.72 -0.87
CA ASN A 110 9.14 -24.78 -1.31
C ASN A 110 10.08 -24.36 -2.45
N HIS A 111 10.05 -23.10 -2.89
CA HIS A 111 10.88 -22.60 -3.99
C HIS A 111 12.07 -21.78 -3.45
N ASP A 112 13.28 -22.08 -3.90
CA ASP A 112 14.55 -21.47 -3.44
C ASP A 112 14.59 -19.92 -3.62
N ASN A 113 13.75 -19.38 -4.52
CA ASN A 113 13.56 -17.95 -4.76
C ASN A 113 12.17 -17.43 -4.37
N GLY A 114 11.44 -18.17 -3.53
CA GLY A 114 10.03 -17.93 -3.26
C GLY A 114 9.72 -16.54 -2.71
N TRP A 115 10.62 -16.00 -1.88
CA TRP A 115 10.47 -14.65 -1.33
C TRP A 115 10.45 -13.56 -2.42
N ARG A 116 11.14 -13.73 -3.56
CA ARG A 116 11.12 -12.77 -4.67
C ARG A 116 9.81 -12.85 -5.43
N THR A 117 9.32 -14.06 -5.67
CA THR A 117 8.04 -14.29 -6.34
C THR A 117 6.88 -13.71 -5.53
N THR A 118 6.86 -13.90 -4.21
CA THR A 118 5.84 -13.32 -3.33
C THR A 118 5.87 -11.79 -3.34
N ASN A 119 7.06 -11.18 -3.33
CA ASN A 119 7.20 -9.73 -3.45
C ASN A 119 6.77 -9.21 -4.85
N GLY A 120 7.08 -9.95 -5.92
CA GLY A 120 6.65 -9.61 -7.28
C GLY A 120 5.13 -9.66 -7.45
N VAL A 121 4.47 -10.70 -6.92
CA VAL A 121 3.00 -10.83 -6.94
C VAL A 121 2.35 -9.69 -6.15
N ALA A 122 2.93 -9.30 -5.01
CA ALA A 122 2.44 -8.17 -4.22
C ALA A 122 2.50 -6.83 -4.97
N MET A 123 3.34 -6.71 -6.01
CA MET A 123 3.44 -5.50 -6.84
C MET A 123 2.25 -5.34 -7.82
N ALA A 124 1.49 -6.41 -8.10
CA ALA A 124 0.35 -6.32 -9.02
C ALA A 124 -0.80 -5.44 -8.47
N ALA A 125 -1.14 -5.61 -7.19
CA ALA A 125 -2.21 -4.84 -6.53
C ALA A 125 -2.01 -3.30 -6.58
N PRO A 126 -0.86 -2.74 -6.19
CA PRO A 126 -0.64 -1.28 -6.23
C PRO A 126 -0.61 -0.74 -7.66
N ILE A 127 -0.17 -1.51 -8.66
CA ILE A 127 -0.24 -1.10 -10.06
C ILE A 127 -1.70 -0.94 -10.50
N VAL A 128 -2.56 -1.90 -10.15
CA VAL A 128 -4.01 -1.81 -10.43
C VAL A 128 -4.61 -0.57 -9.77
N VAL A 129 -4.26 -0.29 -8.51
CA VAL A 129 -4.74 0.91 -7.80
C VAL A 129 -4.23 2.20 -8.44
N MET A 130 -2.96 2.27 -8.82
CA MET A 130 -2.37 3.43 -9.51
C MET A 130 -3.04 3.71 -10.85
N LEU A 131 -3.40 2.67 -11.61
CA LEU A 131 -4.12 2.84 -12.88
C LEU A 131 -5.60 3.20 -12.65
N GLY A 132 -6.24 2.57 -11.65
CA GLY A 132 -7.65 2.79 -11.32
C GLY A 132 -7.92 4.19 -10.76
N ILE A 133 -6.97 4.80 -10.06
CA ILE A 133 -7.13 6.15 -9.47
C ILE A 133 -7.35 7.24 -10.52
N PHE A 134 -7.04 6.98 -11.80
CA PHE A 134 -7.30 7.94 -12.86
C PHE A 134 -8.77 8.02 -13.30
N PHE A 135 -9.54 6.97 -13.05
CA PHE A 135 -10.96 6.90 -13.39
C PHE A 135 -11.88 7.38 -12.26
N VAL A 136 -11.35 7.58 -11.06
CA VAL A 136 -12.12 7.98 -9.88
C VAL A 136 -12.07 9.51 -9.74
N PRO A 137 -13.23 10.21 -9.61
CA PRO A 137 -13.26 11.64 -9.36
C PRO A 137 -12.62 11.99 -8.00
N GLU A 138 -12.10 13.21 -7.87
CA GLU A 138 -11.56 13.70 -6.59
C GLU A 138 -12.65 13.78 -5.52
N SER A 139 -12.26 13.66 -4.24
CA SER A 139 -13.25 13.58 -3.17
C SER A 139 -14.07 14.87 -3.10
N PRO A 140 -15.41 14.77 -2.99
CA PRO A 140 -16.33 15.91 -3.08
C PRO A 140 -16.24 16.93 -1.93
N ARG A 141 -15.34 16.70 -0.95
CA ARG A 141 -15.08 17.61 0.17
C ARG A 141 -13.87 18.52 -0.07
N TRP A 142 -13.13 18.29 -1.16
CA TRP A 142 -11.92 19.00 -1.60
C TRP A 142 -12.16 19.89 -2.85
N THR A 143 -13.40 20.36 -3.04
CA THR A 143 -13.72 21.51 -3.92
C THR A 143 -13.85 22.79 -3.12
#